data_AF-A0A537XHC7-F1
#
_entry.id   AF-A0A537XHC7-F1
#
_cell.length_a   1.000
_cell.length_b   1.000
_cell.length_c   1.000
_cell.angle_alpha   90.00
_cell.angle_beta   90.00
_cell.angle_gamma   90.00
#
_symmetry.space_group_name_H-M   'P 1'
#
loop_
_entity.id
_entity.type
_entity.pdbx_description
1 polymer ?
#
loop_
_entity_poly.entity_id
_entity_poly.type
_entity_poly.pdbx_seq_one_letter_code
_entity_poly.pdbx_strand_id
1 'polypeptide(L)' 'MRIVAIALLLMAGLYAASDAARAQSSCKVCSEQPRACMKNYAGPTCKTEYQMCMKSCGKKS' A
#
# COMPACT_ATOMS: atom_id res chain seq x y z
N MET A 1 -25.45 25.59 -7.61
CA MET A 1 -24.06 25.43 -8.12
C MET A 1 -23.02 25.24 -7.01
N ARG A 2 -22.93 26.12 -6.00
CA ARG A 2 -21.91 26.03 -4.94
C ARG A 2 -21.99 24.77 -4.07
N ILE A 3 -23.21 24.36 -3.70
CA ILE A 3 -23.43 23.16 -2.85
C ILE A 3 -23.01 21.87 -3.57
N VAL A 4 -23.26 21.79 -4.88
CA VAL A 4 -22.86 20.62 -5.70
C VAL A 4 -21.34 20.51 -5.79
N ALA A 5 -20.64 21.64 -5.96
CA ALA A 5 -19.18 21.66 -5.98
C ALA A 5 -18.58 21.21 -4.62
N ILE A 6 -19.16 21.66 -3.50
CA ILE A 6 -18.72 21.25 -2.16
C ILE A 6 -18.95 19.75 -1.93
N ALA A 7 -20.08 19.22 -2.36
CA ALA A 7 -20.38 17.78 -2.26
C ALA A 7 -19.41 16.92 -3.07
N LEU A 8 -19.04 17.36 -4.28
CA LEU A 8 -18.04 16.67 -5.12
C LEU A 8 -16.65 16.68 -4.50
N LEU A 9 -16.24 17.80 -3.89
CA LEU A 9 -14.95 17.90 -3.19
C LEU A 9 -14.88 17.00 -1.96
N LEU A 10 -15.97 16.88 -1.19
CA LEU A 10 -16.05 15.98 -0.05
C LEU A 10 -15.96 14.51 -0.47
N MET A 11 -16.66 14.12 -1.52
CA MET A 11 -16.58 12.75 -2.06
C MET A 11 -15.17 12.44 -2.57
N ALA A 12 -14.56 13.34 -3.34
CA ALA A 12 -13.19 13.14 -3.81
C ALA A 12 -12.18 13.01 -2.64
N GLY A 13 -12.36 13.80 -1.57
CA GLY A 13 -11.54 13.71 -0.35
C GLY A 13 -11.69 12.38 0.40
N LEU A 14 -12.90 11.84 0.47
CA LEU A 14 -13.17 10.53 1.11
C LEU A 14 -12.54 9.37 0.33
N TYR A 15 -12.62 9.39 -1.01
CA TYR A 15 -11.97 8.38 -1.86
C TYR A 15 -10.43 8.44 -1.73
N ALA A 16 -9.84 9.63 -1.73
CA ALA A 16 -8.40 9.79 -1.56
C ALA A 16 -7.91 9.35 -0.17
N ALA A 17 -8.70 9.58 0.88
CA ALA A 17 -8.39 9.14 2.24
C ALA A 17 -8.39 7.60 2.35
N SER A 18 -9.27 6.91 1.63
CA SER A 18 -9.27 5.44 1.60
C SER A 18 -8.06 4.85 0.87
N ASP A 19 -7.52 5.53 -0.14
CA ASP A 19 -6.29 5.11 -0.83
C ASP A 19 -5.05 5.29 0.06
N ALA A 20 -4.96 6.42 0.77
CA ALA A 20 -3.89 6.69 1.74
C ALA A 20 -3.93 5.71 2.94
N ALA A 21 -5.12 5.37 3.45
CA ALA A 21 -5.28 4.36 4.48
C ALA A 21 -4.95 2.94 3.97
N ARG A 22 -5.27 2.63 2.71
CA ARG A 22 -4.84 1.39 2.05
C ARG A 22 -3.33 1.33 1.89
N ALA A 23 -2.66 2.44 1.58
CA ALA A 23 -1.20 2.52 1.53
C ALA A 23 -0.53 2.23 2.89
N GLN A 24 -1.12 2.69 4.00
CA GLN A 24 -0.62 2.37 5.35
C GLN A 24 -0.81 0.89 5.73
N SER A 25 -1.96 0.30 5.36
CA SER A 25 -2.20 -1.14 5.55
C SER A 25 -1.35 -2.02 4.61
N SER A 26 -1.02 -1.49 3.42
CA SER A 26 -0.24 -2.15 2.37
C SER A 26 1.17 -2.50 2.84
N CYS A 27 1.88 -1.61 3.53
CA CYS A 27 3.23 -1.95 4.02
C CYS A 27 3.24 -3.13 5.01
N LYS A 28 2.16 -3.36 5.77
CA LYS A 28 2.06 -4.50 6.69
C LYS A 28 1.93 -5.83 5.93
N VAL A 29 1.37 -5.82 4.73
CA VAL A 29 1.36 -7.01 3.86
C VAL A 29 2.78 -7.42 3.46
N CYS A 30 3.69 -6.44 3.31
CA CYS A 30 5.08 -6.70 2.96
C CYS A 30 5.83 -7.47 4.06
N SER A 31 5.50 -7.30 5.35
CA SER A 31 6.16 -8.08 6.41
C SER A 31 5.69 -9.53 6.50
N GLU A 32 4.48 -9.84 6.02
CA GLU A 32 3.91 -11.19 6.01
C GLU A 32 4.33 -12.00 4.77
N GLN A 33 4.57 -11.32 3.64
CA GLN A 33 5.02 -11.89 2.36
C GLN A 33 6.27 -12.81 2.46
N PRO A 34 7.37 -12.41 3.13
CA PRO A 34 8.59 -13.22 3.24
C PRO A 34 8.33 -14.59 3.85
N ARG A 35 7.46 -14.66 4.87
CA ARG A 35 7.13 -15.90 5.57
C ARG A 35 6.40 -16.89 4.66
N ALA A 36 5.57 -16.40 3.74
CA ALA A 36 4.91 -17.23 2.74
C ALA A 36 5.87 -17.59 1.59
N CYS A 37 6.67 -16.65 1.12
CA CYS A 37 7.62 -16.83 0.03
C CYS A 37 8.70 -17.88 0.38
N MET A 38 9.28 -17.82 1.58
CA MET A 38 10.36 -18.72 2.01
C MET A 38 9.92 -20.19 2.14
N LYS A 39 8.62 -20.47 2.08
CA LYS A 39 8.13 -21.86 2.02
C LYS A 39 8.39 -22.53 0.67
N ASN A 40 8.53 -21.76 -0.41
CA ASN A 40 8.60 -22.28 -1.78
C ASN A 40 9.81 -21.76 -2.57
N TYR A 41 10.39 -20.63 -2.16
CA TYR A 41 11.46 -19.96 -2.88
C TYR A 41 12.68 -19.72 -1.99
N ALA A 42 13.84 -19.59 -2.63
CA ALA A 42 15.09 -19.30 -1.94
C ALA A 42 15.05 -17.91 -1.25
N GLY A 43 15.71 -17.80 -0.10
CA GLY A 43 15.78 -16.57 0.70
C GLY A 43 16.12 -15.29 -0.09
N PRO A 44 17.07 -15.31 -1.07
CA PRO A 44 17.37 -14.14 -1.89
C PRO A 44 16.17 -13.63 -2.70
N THR A 45 15.35 -14.51 -3.28
CA THR A 45 14.14 -14.15 -4.03
C THR A 45 13.14 -13.44 -3.13
N CYS A 46 12.88 -14.00 -1.95
CA CYS A 46 11.96 -13.42 -0.98
C CYS A 46 12.44 -12.08 -0.41
N LYS A 47 13.76 -11.89 -0.32
CA LYS A 47 14.37 -10.60 0.06
C LYS A 47 14.13 -9.54 -1.00
N THR A 48 14.29 -9.88 -2.27
CA THR A 48 14.04 -8.97 -3.40
C THR A 48 12.56 -8.56 -3.46
N GLU A 49 11.64 -9.53 -3.32
CA GLU A 49 10.19 -9.28 -3.26
C GLU A 49 9.81 -8.35 -2.10
N TYR A 50 10.36 -8.60 -0.91
CA TYR A 50 10.17 -7.73 0.25
C TYR A 50 10.65 -6.30 -0.01
N GLN A 51 11.82 -6.13 -0.62
CA GLN A 51 12.38 -4.82 -0.93
C GLN A 51 11.54 -4.08 -1.97
N MET A 52 11.05 -4.76 -3.01
CA MET A 52 10.14 -4.17 -3.99
C MET A 52 8.83 -3.73 -3.33
N CYS A 53 8.23 -4.59 -2.51
CA CYS A 53 7.01 -4.28 -1.78
C CYS A 53 7.18 -3.04 -0.87
N MET A 54 8.27 -3.00 -0.09
CA MET A 54 8.58 -1.88 0.80
C MET A 54 8.91 -0.57 0.07
N LYS A 55 9.48 -0.66 -1.14
CA LYS A 55 9.74 0.50 -2.02
C LYS A 55 8.43 1.05 -2.57
N SER A 56 7.54 0.18 -3.08
CA SER A 56 6.22 0.58 -3.58
C SER A 56 5.31 1.14 -2.48
N CYS A 57 5.50 0.69 -1.23
CA CYS A 57 4.73 1.20 -0.10
C CYS A 57 5.30 2.50 0.50
N GLY A 58 6.37 3.05 -0.07
CA GLY A 58 6.94 4.35 0.33
C GLY A 58 7.71 4.34 1.67
N LYS A 59 7.92 3.16 2.29
CA LYS A 59 8.70 3.04 3.53
C LYS A 59 10.21 2.94 3.32
N LYS A 60 10.64 2.71 2.07
CA LYS A 60 12.06 2.66 1.69
C LYS A 60 12.30 3.66 0.57
N SER A 61 12.67 4.88 0.96
CA SER A 61 13.45 5.77 0.10
C SER A 61 14.92 5.34 0.12
#